data_AF-A0A318HS81-F1
#
_entry.id   AF-A0A318HS81-F1
#
_cell.length_a   1.000
_cell.length_b   1.000
_cell.length_c   1.000
_cell.angle_alpha   90.00
_cell.angle_beta   90.00
_cell.angle_gamma   90.00
#
_symmetry.space_group_name_H-M   'P 1'
#
loop_
_entity.id
_entity.type
_entity.pdbx_description
1 polymer ?
#
loop_
_entity_poly.entity_id
_entity_poly.type
_entity_poly.pdbx_seq_one_letter_code
_entity_poly.pdbx_strand_id
1 'polypeptide(L)' 'MDIDEIIAGGGMTFRKGSSGGEKKDDKVKTKAKKKKYITGAHGSGAAKQKAKYREQRANRHKKR' A
#
# COMPACT_ATOMS: atom_id res chain seq x y z
N MET A 1 46.06 -0.16 -6.12
CA MET A 1 44.92 -0.79 -5.44
C MET A 1 43.68 -0.73 -6.31
N ASP A 2 42.98 -1.80 -6.69
CA ASP A 2 43.18 -3.23 -6.45
C ASP A 2 41.95 -3.97 -7.03
N ILE A 3 41.72 -3.85 -8.35
CA ILE A 3 40.57 -4.56 -8.97
C ILE A 3 40.74 -6.07 -8.79
N ASP A 4 41.97 -6.56 -8.94
CA ASP A 4 42.30 -7.96 -8.73
C ASP A 4 42.20 -8.36 -7.24
N GLU A 5 42.53 -7.47 -6.29
CA GLU A 5 42.35 -7.73 -4.85
C GLU A 5 40.87 -7.71 -4.43
N ILE A 6 40.03 -6.88 -5.06
CA ILE A 6 38.58 -6.86 -4.83
C ILE A 6 37.95 -8.18 -5.29
N ILE A 7 38.44 -8.74 -6.39
CA ILE A 7 37.96 -10.02 -6.94
C ILE A 7 38.52 -11.20 -6.14
N ALA A 8 39.81 -11.18 -5.79
CA ALA A 8 40.49 -12.30 -5.12
C ALA A 8 40.32 -12.34 -3.59
N GLY A 9 40.09 -11.20 -2.93
CA GLY A 9 40.13 -11.05 -1.47
C GLY A 9 38.79 -11.24 -0.73
N GLY A 10 37.69 -11.54 -1.44
CA GLY A 10 36.39 -11.76 -0.81
C GLY A 10 35.21 -10.98 -1.41
N GLY A 11 35.41 -10.28 -2.53
CA GLY A 11 34.34 -9.69 -3.33
C GLY A 11 33.69 -8.43 -2.74
N MET A 12 33.04 -7.66 -3.62
CA MET A 12 32.21 -6.52 -3.24
C MET A 12 31.00 -7.00 -2.43
N THR A 13 30.97 -6.74 -1.13
CA THR A 13 29.83 -7.08 -0.27
C THR A 13 28.75 -6.00 -0.35
N PHE A 14 27.61 -6.31 -0.97
CA PHE A 14 26.44 -5.43 -0.94
C PHE A 14 25.80 -5.48 0.44
N ARG A 15 26.18 -4.55 1.31
CA ARG A 15 25.47 -4.33 2.58
C ARG A 15 24.04 -3.88 2.27
N LYS A 16 23.06 -4.47 2.95
CA LYS A 16 21.66 -4.04 2.87
C LYS A 16 21.59 -2.55 3.17
N GLY A 17 21.12 -1.76 2.21
CA GLY A 17 20.88 -0.33 2.42
C GLY A 17 20.02 -0.12 3.68
N SER A 18 20.40 0.87 4.49
CA SER A 18 19.64 1.32 5.66
C SER A 18 18.15 1.34 5.29
N SER A 19 17.32 0.64 6.05
CA SER A 19 15.86 0.74 5.92
C SER A 19 15.33 2.07 6.48
N GLY A 20 16.13 3.14 6.39
CA GLY A 20 15.82 4.52 6.69
C GLY A 20 15.22 5.17 5.46
N GLY A 21 13.97 4.84 5.21
CA GLY A 21 13.10 5.61 4.36
C GLY A 21 11.71 5.24 4.81
N GLU A 22 10.94 6.23 5.32
CA GLU A 22 9.52 6.06 5.57
C GLU A 22 8.94 5.32 4.37
N LYS A 23 8.58 4.06 4.60
CA LYS A 23 7.89 3.26 3.61
C LYS A 23 6.59 4.02 3.40
N LYS A 24 6.50 4.82 2.34
CA LYS A 24 5.24 5.38 1.86
C LYS A 24 4.25 4.22 1.88
N ASP A 25 3.37 4.28 2.87
CA ASP A 25 2.65 3.13 3.41
C ASP A 25 1.47 2.73 2.50
N ASP A 26 1.55 3.13 1.23
CA ASP A 26 0.54 2.91 0.19
C ASP A 26 0.74 1.57 -0.53
N LYS A 27 1.89 0.92 -0.38
CA LYS A 27 2.07 -0.45 -0.92
C LYS A 27 1.45 -1.46 0.04
N VAL A 28 0.23 -1.87 -0.28
CA VAL A 28 -0.61 -2.71 0.58
C VAL A 28 -0.09 -4.16 0.68
N LYS A 29 0.76 -4.44 1.67
CA LYS A 29 1.42 -5.74 1.81
C LYS A 29 0.66 -6.77 2.67
N THR A 30 -0.32 -6.39 3.48
CA THR A 30 -1.03 -7.31 4.39
C THR A 30 -2.54 -7.36 4.16
N LYS A 31 -3.18 -8.50 4.49
CA LYS A 31 -4.65 -8.65 4.44
C LYS A 31 -5.36 -7.58 5.26
N ALA A 32 -4.83 -7.23 6.44
CA ALA A 32 -5.37 -6.18 7.29
C ALA A 32 -5.29 -4.79 6.63
N LYS A 33 -4.17 -4.42 6.03
CA LYS A 33 -4.01 -3.14 5.30
C LYS A 33 -4.92 -3.09 4.05
N LYS A 34 -5.06 -4.21 3.31
CA LYS A 34 -6.00 -4.33 2.18
C LYS A 34 -7.44 -4.16 2.64
N LYS A 35 -7.83 -4.80 3.74
CA LYS A 35 -9.16 -4.66 4.32
C LYS A 35 -9.45 -3.21 4.69
N LYS A 36 -8.52 -2.52 5.36
CA LYS A 36 -8.62 -1.11 5.74
C LYS A 36 -8.81 -0.17 4.54
N TYR A 37 -8.07 -0.38 3.44
CA TYR A 37 -8.24 0.38 2.20
C TYR A 37 -9.62 0.14 1.54
N ILE A 38 -10.07 -1.12 1.48
CA ILE A 38 -11.34 -1.50 0.84
C ILE A 38 -12.56 -1.06 1.66
N THR A 39 -12.52 -1.21 2.99
CA THR A 39 -13.64 -0.79 3.85
C THR A 39 -13.62 0.70 4.14
N GLY A 40 -12.45 1.35 4.03
CA GLY A 40 -12.23 2.74 4.38
C GLY A 40 -12.34 2.97 5.89
N ALA A 41 -11.67 4.02 6.39
CA ALA A 41 -12.00 4.58 7.70
C ALA A 41 -13.34 5.34 7.62
N HIS A 42 -14.01 5.55 8.75
CA HIS A 42 -15.20 6.41 8.82
C HIS A 42 -14.88 7.80 8.23
N GLY A 43 -15.74 8.30 7.34
CA GLY A 43 -15.54 9.59 6.66
C GLY A 43 -14.56 9.59 5.48
N SER A 44 -13.87 8.47 5.18
CA SER A 44 -12.99 8.37 4.01
C SER A 44 -13.76 8.46 2.67
N GLY A 45 -13.06 8.79 1.57
CA GLY A 45 -13.68 8.88 0.24
C GLY A 45 -14.40 7.59 -0.19
N ALA A 46 -13.85 6.43 0.15
CA ALA A 46 -14.49 5.13 -0.09
C ALA A 46 -15.78 4.95 0.72
N ALA A 47 -15.82 5.43 1.97
CA ALA A 47 -17.02 5.40 2.81
C ALA A 47 -18.13 6.30 2.24
N LYS A 48 -17.78 7.51 1.77
CA LYS A 48 -18.73 8.42 1.10
C LYS A 48 -19.32 7.81 -0.17
N GLN A 49 -18.49 7.15 -1.00
CA GLN A 49 -18.98 6.41 -2.17
C GLN A 49 -19.95 5.29 -1.79
N LYS A 50 -19.64 4.49 -0.74
CA LYS A 50 -20.55 3.44 -0.29
C LYS A 50 -21.88 3.97 0.23
N ALA A 51 -21.89 5.13 0.90
CA ALA A 51 -23.12 5.78 1.34
C ALA A 51 -24.00 6.18 0.14
N LYS A 52 -23.40 6.79 -0.90
CA LYS A 52 -24.09 7.15 -2.14
C LYS A 52 -24.78 5.95 -2.80
N TYR A 53 -24.10 4.82 -2.94
CA TYR A 53 -24.70 3.62 -3.54
C TYR A 53 -25.82 3.02 -2.68
N ARG A 54 -25.75 3.12 -1.34
CA ARG A 54 -26.85 2.67 -0.46
C ARG A 54 -28.10 3.51 -0.66
N GLU A 55 -27.95 4.83 -0.74
CA GLU A 55 -29.05 5.76 -0.99
C GLU A 55 -29.72 5.50 -2.35
N GLN A 56 -28.92 5.36 -3.42
CA GLN A 56 -29.42 4.99 -4.74
C GLN A 56 -30.17 3.66 -4.71
N ARG A 57 -29.63 2.65 -4.01
CA ARG A 57 -30.25 1.33 -3.88
C ARG A 57 -31.62 1.40 -3.21
N ALA A 58 -31.76 2.24 -2.17
CA ALA A 58 -33.01 2.47 -1.46
C ALA A 58 -34.05 3.20 -2.34
N ASN A 59 -33.59 4.17 -3.13
CA ASN A 59 -34.47 4.96 -4.01
C ASN A 59 -34.86 4.24 -5.32
N ARG A 60 -34.35 3.04 -5.62
CA ARG A 60 -34.71 2.27 -6.83
C ARG A 60 -36.20 2.06 -6.99
N HIS A 61 -36.92 1.85 -5.88
CA HIS A 61 -38.36 1.61 -5.89
C HIS A 61 -39.20 2.88 -6.02
N LYS A 62 -38.59 4.06 -5.80
CA LYS A 62 -39.25 5.37 -5.89
C LYS A 62 -39.23 5.97 -7.29
N LYS A 63 -38.58 5.29 -8.26
CA LYS A 63 -38.45 5.72 -9.65
C LYS A 63 -39.42 5.00 -10.60
N ARG A 64 -40.48 4.38 -10.05
CA ARG A 64 -41.62 3.85 -10.81
C ARG A 64 -42.65 4.95 -11.00
#